data_AF-A0A2S2ND55-F1
#
_entry.id   AF-A0A2S2ND55-F1
#
_cell.length_a   1.000
_cell.length_b   1.000
_cell.length_c   1.000
_cell.angle_alpha   90.00
_cell.angle_beta   90.00
_cell.angle_gamma   90.00
#
_symmetry.space_group_name_H-M   'P 1'
#
loop_
_entity.id
_entity.type
_entity.pdbx_description
1 polymer ?
#
loop_
_entity_poly.entity_id
_entity_poly.type
_entity_poly.pdbx_seq_one_letter_code
_entity_poly.pdbx_strand_id
1 'polypeptide(L)'
;PEDCVVSGWSEWSECSMGCSIESDIGVRYRNRTVIGPPGKTGHPCPSQDDMVQFENCNTHGCYGLSWLVLPWTDCNGTCGHGTQTRDVWCMKGNDKKVKDENCKELPKPITVRDCSKDCKSKICVLSDWSDWSECPQDSCINEQTDLTKFKRQRNRVILGGESCGPILEEESCPIPNKICPTYNLVFGSWSHCELAEGVTCGHGLRTRDFRCKDNDSLVYVELKNCLQSLNVTPSSVERCHVDCQTPCQMTEWSHWSSCPQPCSGLRTRTRELIGDSISHPACKGVRLVETTKCPCSEYFSQPTSDWSFCLTNETDGCGAGTRYRSLGCYNVNNHLVDPA
;
A
#
# COMPACT_ATOMS: atom_id res chain seq x y z
N PRO A 1 20.00 -15.40 59.87
CA PRO A 1 20.76 -16.63 60.15
C PRO A 1 21.65 -16.40 61.38
N GLU A 2 21.37 -17.07 62.50
CA GLU A 2 22.25 -16.96 63.67
C GLU A 2 23.53 -17.79 63.51
N ASP A 3 23.50 -18.83 62.67
CA ASP A 3 24.64 -19.68 62.33
C ASP A 3 25.52 -19.10 61.22
N CYS A 4 26.79 -19.50 61.23
CA CYS A 4 27.74 -19.19 60.16
C CYS A 4 27.23 -19.63 58.79
N VAL A 5 27.32 -18.75 57.80
CA VAL A 5 26.92 -19.03 56.41
C VAL A 5 28.16 -19.10 55.53
N VAL A 6 28.35 -20.23 54.84
CA VAL A 6 29.45 -20.46 53.90
C VAL A 6 28.96 -20.43 52.46
N SER A 7 29.84 -20.11 51.52
CA SER A 7 29.53 -20.15 50.09
C SER A 7 29.34 -21.57 49.57
N GLY A 8 28.77 -21.67 48.37
CA GLY A 8 28.96 -22.85 47.54
C GLY A 8 30.46 -23.09 47.29
N TRP A 9 30.81 -24.34 46.98
CA TRP A 9 32.17 -24.69 46.56
C TRP A 9 32.51 -24.02 45.22
N SER A 10 33.77 -23.63 45.06
CA SER A 10 34.30 -23.24 43.75
C SER A 10 34.28 -24.42 42.76
N GLU A 11 34.42 -24.11 41.48
CA GLU A 11 34.86 -25.10 40.50
C GLU A 11 36.21 -25.72 40.94
N TRP A 12 36.45 -26.96 40.52
CA TRP A 12 37.70 -27.65 40.82
C TRP A 12 38.88 -26.99 40.10
N SER A 13 40.04 -26.93 40.76
CA SER A 13 41.29 -26.52 40.12
C SER A 13 41.70 -27.46 38.99
N GLU A 14 42.59 -26.99 38.11
CA GLU A 14 43.36 -27.88 37.24
C GLU A 14 44.12 -28.90 38.08
N CYS A 15 44.40 -30.06 37.49
CA CYS A 15 45.10 -31.13 38.20
C CYS A 15 46.56 -30.72 38.42
N SER A 16 47.06 -30.92 39.65
CA SER A 16 48.45 -30.55 40.01
C SER A 16 49.53 -31.22 39.18
N MET A 17 49.22 -32.35 38.53
CA MET A 17 50.09 -33.04 37.60
C MET A 17 49.35 -33.34 36.29
N GLY A 18 50.03 -33.09 35.17
CA GLY A 18 49.64 -33.64 33.88
C GLY A 18 49.94 -35.13 33.83
N CYS A 19 49.25 -35.89 32.98
CA CYS A 19 49.47 -37.33 32.92
C CYS A 19 50.74 -37.66 32.12
N SER A 20 51.83 -38.02 32.82
CA SER A 20 53.14 -38.31 32.21
C SER A 20 53.62 -39.75 32.35
N ILE A 21 53.34 -40.46 33.47
CA ILE A 21 53.87 -41.82 33.73
C ILE A 21 52.85 -42.68 34.50
N GLU A 22 53.01 -44.01 34.46
CA GLU A 22 52.13 -45.11 34.93
C GLU A 22 51.50 -45.03 36.33
N SER A 23 51.86 -44.06 37.19
CA SER A 23 51.37 -44.02 38.58
C SER A 23 51.11 -42.62 39.16
N ASP A 24 51.08 -41.58 38.33
CA ASP A 24 50.86 -40.22 38.80
C ASP A 24 49.37 -39.96 39.10
N ILE A 25 48.97 -40.16 40.36
CA ILE A 25 47.70 -39.66 40.89
C ILE A 25 47.92 -38.19 41.24
N GLY A 26 47.39 -37.29 40.41
CA GLY A 26 47.38 -35.87 40.71
C GLY A 26 46.32 -35.54 41.76
N VAL A 27 46.49 -34.41 42.44
CA VAL A 27 45.48 -33.88 43.37
C VAL A 27 44.96 -32.56 42.84
N ARG A 28 43.63 -32.37 42.88
CA ARG A 28 42.98 -31.09 42.63
C ARG A 28 42.27 -30.62 43.89
N TYR A 29 42.09 -29.32 44.01
CA TYR A 29 41.42 -28.73 45.17
C TYR A 29 40.29 -27.80 44.76
N ARG A 30 39.36 -27.59 45.68
CA ARG A 30 38.34 -26.55 45.62
C ARG A 30 38.20 -25.91 46.99
N ASN A 31 37.77 -24.66 47.00
CA ASN A 31 37.60 -23.91 48.23
C ASN A 31 36.19 -23.31 48.32
N ARG A 32 35.84 -22.89 49.52
CA ARG A 32 34.66 -22.08 49.82
C ARG A 32 35.01 -21.07 50.89
N THR A 33 34.24 -20.00 51.01
CA THR A 33 34.51 -18.91 51.94
C THR A 33 33.34 -18.67 52.87
N VAL A 34 33.62 -18.07 54.02
CA VAL A 34 32.56 -17.58 54.93
C VAL A 34 31.92 -16.35 54.29
N ILE A 35 30.61 -16.43 54.03
CA ILE A 35 29.80 -15.31 53.53
C ILE A 35 29.27 -14.47 54.70
N GLY A 36 29.00 -15.10 55.84
CA GLY A 36 28.50 -14.41 57.03
C GLY A 36 29.11 -14.96 58.33
N PRO A 37 29.67 -14.10 59.21
CA PRO A 37 30.17 -14.52 60.51
C PRO A 37 29.03 -15.00 61.42
N PRO A 38 29.30 -15.88 62.39
CA PRO A 38 28.27 -16.39 63.29
C PRO A 38 27.77 -15.28 64.23
N GLY A 39 26.47 -15.34 64.56
CA GLY A 39 25.86 -14.49 65.58
C GLY A 39 26.27 -14.91 66.99
N LYS A 40 25.85 -14.14 68.01
CA LYS A 40 26.23 -14.37 69.42
C LYS A 40 25.78 -15.72 70.00
N THR A 41 24.83 -16.38 69.35
CA THR A 41 24.14 -17.61 69.81
C THR A 41 24.23 -18.76 68.80
N GLY A 42 24.83 -18.56 67.63
CA GLY A 42 24.91 -19.58 66.57
C GLY A 42 26.19 -20.39 66.57
N HIS A 43 26.21 -21.42 65.74
CA HIS A 43 27.38 -22.31 65.60
C HIS A 43 28.59 -21.61 64.96
N PRO A 44 29.81 -21.85 65.48
CA PRO A 44 31.02 -21.26 64.93
C PRO A 44 31.26 -21.76 63.49
N CYS A 45 31.94 -20.94 62.69
CA CYS A 45 32.31 -21.35 61.34
C CYS A 45 33.24 -22.57 61.35
N PRO A 46 33.16 -23.44 60.31
CA PRO A 46 34.13 -24.51 60.12
C PRO A 46 35.56 -23.98 60.08
N SER A 47 36.52 -24.83 60.46
CA SER A 47 37.94 -24.46 60.44
C SER A 47 38.43 -24.25 59.00
N GLN A 48 39.57 -23.58 58.83
CA GLN A 48 40.12 -23.31 57.50
C GLN A 48 40.37 -24.59 56.68
N ASP A 49 40.69 -25.70 57.34
CA ASP A 49 40.91 -27.00 56.70
C ASP A 49 39.59 -27.62 56.20
N ASP A 50 38.46 -27.36 56.86
CA ASP A 50 37.11 -27.79 56.44
C ASP A 50 36.53 -26.93 55.29
N MET A 51 37.23 -25.84 54.96
CA MET A 51 36.88 -24.90 53.90
C MET A 51 37.66 -25.17 52.60
N VAL A 52 38.50 -26.20 52.59
CA VAL A 52 39.23 -26.70 51.42
C VAL A 52 38.97 -28.20 51.28
N GLN A 53 38.74 -28.66 50.05
CA GLN A 53 38.61 -30.08 49.77
C GLN A 53 39.60 -30.50 48.70
N PHE A 54 40.23 -31.66 48.92
CA PHE A 54 41.13 -32.30 47.97
C PHE A 54 40.48 -33.55 47.38
N GLU A 55 40.73 -33.80 46.10
CA GLU A 55 40.30 -35.01 45.42
C GLU A 55 41.41 -35.48 44.47
N ASN A 56 41.54 -36.80 44.33
CA ASN A 56 42.44 -37.41 43.36
C ASN A 56 41.88 -37.17 41.94
N CYS A 57 42.72 -36.62 41.07
CA CYS A 57 42.50 -36.52 39.63
C CYS A 57 43.46 -37.48 38.89
N ASN A 58 43.12 -37.82 37.64
CA ASN A 58 43.89 -38.77 36.81
C ASN A 58 43.99 -40.20 37.40
N THR A 59 42.94 -40.71 38.05
CA THR A 59 42.90 -42.06 38.66
C THR A 59 42.84 -43.22 37.65
N HIS A 60 42.98 -42.93 36.35
CA HIS A 60 42.99 -43.91 35.26
C HIS A 60 44.41 -44.04 34.70
N GLY A 61 44.89 -45.26 34.49
CA GLY A 61 46.24 -45.50 33.94
C GLY A 61 46.40 -44.87 32.56
N CYS A 62 47.32 -43.91 32.43
CA CYS A 62 47.49 -43.07 31.23
C CYS A 62 48.19 -43.72 30.03
N TYR A 63 48.21 -45.04 29.95
CA TYR A 63 48.51 -45.80 28.72
C TYR A 63 47.31 -46.61 28.20
N GLY A 64 46.10 -46.31 28.72
CA GLY A 64 44.86 -46.91 28.27
C GLY A 64 44.32 -46.36 26.95
N LEU A 65 43.25 -46.99 26.49
CA LEU A 65 42.37 -46.46 25.46
C LEU A 65 41.40 -45.48 26.11
N SER A 66 41.11 -44.35 25.48
CA SER A 66 40.20 -43.33 26.00
C SER A 66 39.42 -42.63 24.88
N TRP A 67 38.27 -42.06 25.22
CA TRP A 67 37.49 -41.24 24.28
C TRP A 67 37.91 -39.78 24.40
N LEU A 68 38.53 -39.23 23.35
CA LEU A 68 38.72 -37.80 23.20
C LEU A 68 37.44 -37.17 22.68
N VAL A 69 36.94 -36.17 23.41
CA VAL A 69 35.67 -35.51 23.14
C VAL A 69 35.94 -34.12 22.62
N LEU A 70 35.53 -33.84 21.38
CA LEU A 70 35.68 -32.50 20.81
C LEU A 70 34.57 -31.56 21.29
N PRO A 71 34.78 -30.23 21.15
CA PRO A 71 33.75 -29.24 21.40
C PRO A 71 32.50 -29.48 20.55
N TRP A 72 31.36 -29.03 21.07
CA TRP A 72 30.10 -29.01 20.30
C TRP A 72 30.19 -28.02 19.14
N THR A 73 29.58 -28.38 18.01
CA THR A 73 29.30 -27.46 16.91
C THR A 73 28.28 -26.41 17.34
N ASP A 74 28.19 -25.33 16.56
CA ASP A 74 27.13 -24.35 16.74
C ASP A 74 25.75 -24.99 16.57
N CYS A 75 24.78 -24.50 17.33
CA CYS A 75 23.41 -25.00 17.28
C CYS A 75 22.81 -24.76 15.89
N ASN A 76 22.38 -25.82 15.20
CA ASN A 76 21.92 -25.79 13.81
C ASN A 76 20.50 -25.18 13.63
N GLY A 77 19.80 -24.85 14.72
CA GLY A 77 18.52 -24.15 14.65
C GLY A 77 18.67 -22.70 14.20
N THR A 78 17.78 -22.21 13.33
CA THR A 78 17.68 -20.79 12.98
C THR A 78 17.13 -19.96 14.14
N CYS A 79 16.11 -20.48 14.84
CA CYS A 79 15.54 -19.91 16.05
C CYS A 79 14.78 -21.01 16.81
N GLY A 80 14.83 -21.04 18.15
CA GLY A 80 14.15 -22.04 18.97
C GLY A 80 14.95 -23.34 19.08
N HIS A 81 14.27 -24.49 18.96
CA HIS A 81 14.90 -25.81 19.07
C HIS A 81 15.86 -26.09 17.90
N GLY A 82 17.04 -26.62 18.22
CA GLY A 82 17.99 -27.12 17.26
C GLY A 82 18.80 -28.27 17.85
N THR A 83 19.77 -28.74 17.08
CA THR A 83 20.69 -29.79 17.50
C THR A 83 22.13 -29.32 17.36
N GLN A 84 22.97 -29.76 18.31
CA GLN A 84 24.42 -29.66 18.24
C GLN A 84 25.01 -31.05 18.08
N THR A 85 26.07 -31.13 17.28
CA THR A 85 26.84 -32.36 17.07
C THR A 85 28.26 -32.17 17.57
N ARG A 86 28.93 -33.24 17.95
CA ARG A 86 30.36 -33.22 18.22
C ARG A 86 30.99 -34.51 17.77
N ASP A 87 32.27 -34.42 17.45
CA ASP A 87 33.08 -35.58 17.17
C ASP A 87 33.65 -36.17 18.46
N VAL A 88 33.76 -37.49 18.48
CA VAL A 88 34.37 -38.24 19.58
C VAL A 88 35.30 -39.28 18.96
N TRP A 89 36.56 -39.30 19.39
CA TRP A 89 37.60 -40.13 18.81
C TRP A 89 38.17 -41.08 19.86
N CYS A 90 38.38 -42.35 19.50
CA CYS A 90 39.14 -43.27 20.34
C CYS A 90 40.63 -42.95 20.22
N MET A 91 41.28 -42.69 21.36
CA MET A 91 42.70 -42.36 21.47
C MET A 91 43.43 -43.48 22.23
N LYS A 92 44.66 -43.75 21.82
CA LYS A 92 45.62 -44.58 22.58
C LYS A 92 46.69 -43.65 23.14
N GLY A 93 46.69 -43.41 24.45
CA GLY A 93 47.43 -42.30 25.06
C GLY A 93 46.94 -40.95 24.54
N ASN A 94 47.81 -39.92 24.52
CA ASN A 94 47.42 -38.56 24.13
C ASN A 94 47.62 -38.23 22.64
N ASP A 95 48.42 -39.01 21.91
CA ASP A 95 48.93 -38.57 20.60
C ASP A 95 48.37 -39.35 19.40
N LYS A 96 47.69 -40.48 19.63
CA LYS A 96 47.29 -41.37 18.54
C LYS A 96 45.80 -41.69 18.52
N LYS A 97 45.10 -41.16 17.51
CA LYS A 97 43.76 -41.60 17.13
C LYS A 97 43.81 -43.02 16.58
N VAL A 98 42.98 -43.90 17.14
CA VAL A 98 42.81 -45.29 16.72
C VAL A 98 41.35 -45.54 16.34
N LYS A 99 41.04 -46.75 15.85
CA LYS A 99 39.65 -47.12 15.52
C LYS A 99 38.79 -47.18 16.78
N ASP A 100 37.54 -46.74 16.66
CA ASP A 100 36.51 -46.76 17.72
C ASP A 100 36.34 -48.14 18.38
N GLU A 101 36.52 -49.22 17.62
CA GLU A 101 36.46 -50.61 18.08
C GLU A 101 37.38 -50.90 19.27
N ASN A 102 38.51 -50.19 19.37
CA ASN A 102 39.44 -50.38 20.48
C ASN A 102 38.87 -49.83 21.80
N CYS A 103 38.03 -48.79 21.73
CA CYS A 103 37.36 -48.21 22.91
C CYS A 103 35.96 -48.80 23.16
N LYS A 104 35.58 -49.91 22.52
CA LYS A 104 34.22 -50.49 22.61
C LYS A 104 33.79 -50.90 24.01
N GLU A 105 34.75 -51.28 24.85
CA GLU A 105 34.52 -51.67 26.25
C GLU A 105 34.32 -50.45 27.16
N LEU A 106 34.54 -49.24 26.64
CA LEU A 106 34.35 -47.97 27.33
C LEU A 106 33.03 -47.33 26.88
N PRO A 107 32.27 -46.71 27.81
CA PRO A 107 31.04 -46.03 27.47
C PRO A 107 31.32 -44.88 26.49
N LYS A 108 30.77 -44.98 25.28
CA LYS A 108 30.96 -43.97 24.24
C LYS A 108 30.15 -42.69 24.58
N PRO A 109 30.80 -41.51 24.66
CA PRO A 109 30.12 -40.25 24.91
C PRO A 109 29.09 -39.90 23.83
N ILE A 110 28.03 -39.18 24.22
CA ILE A 110 27.00 -38.70 23.29
C ILE A 110 27.61 -37.81 22.20
N THR A 111 27.14 -37.94 20.97
CA THR A 111 27.59 -37.17 19.80
C THR A 111 26.56 -36.16 19.31
N VAL A 112 25.34 -36.19 19.85
CA VAL A 112 24.24 -35.28 19.50
C VAL A 112 23.55 -34.83 20.79
N ARG A 113 23.21 -33.55 20.88
CA ARG A 113 22.36 -33.00 21.94
C ARG A 113 21.40 -31.95 21.39
N ASP A 114 20.28 -31.78 22.09
CA ASP A 114 19.36 -30.68 21.84
C ASP A 114 19.92 -29.36 22.38
N CYS A 115 19.65 -28.29 21.66
CA CYS A 115 19.97 -26.92 22.04
C CYS A 115 18.76 -26.03 21.78
N SER A 116 18.67 -24.92 22.52
CA SER A 116 17.68 -23.87 22.29
C SER A 116 18.40 -22.55 22.04
N LYS A 117 18.09 -21.88 20.93
CA LYS A 117 18.51 -20.49 20.69
C LYS A 117 17.38 -19.56 21.11
N ASP A 118 17.72 -18.57 21.94
CA ASP A 118 16.79 -17.50 22.31
C ASP A 118 16.30 -16.78 21.06
N CYS A 119 15.06 -17.06 20.69
CA CYS A 119 14.33 -16.19 19.80
C CYS A 119 14.05 -14.92 20.59
N LYS A 120 14.62 -13.78 20.19
CA LYS A 120 13.95 -12.51 20.48
C LYS A 120 12.54 -12.68 19.92
N SER A 121 11.57 -12.85 20.81
CA SER A 121 10.17 -12.93 20.45
C SER A 121 9.87 -11.72 19.57
N LYS A 122 9.01 -11.93 18.57
CA LYS A 122 8.54 -10.89 17.65
C LYS A 122 7.70 -9.87 18.43
N ILE A 123 8.33 -9.09 19.30
CA ILE A 123 7.70 -8.00 20.03
C ILE A 123 7.28 -6.99 18.97
N CYS A 124 5.97 -6.78 18.85
CA CYS A 124 5.43 -5.74 17.99
C CYS A 124 5.85 -4.39 18.57
N VAL A 125 6.75 -3.70 17.88
CA VAL A 125 7.16 -2.34 18.19
C VAL A 125 6.40 -1.41 17.27
N LEU A 126 5.52 -0.59 17.83
CA LEU A 126 4.75 0.42 17.12
C LEU A 126 5.36 1.79 17.38
N SER A 127 5.27 2.70 16.42
CA SER A 127 5.51 4.12 16.68
C SER A 127 4.42 4.70 17.59
N ASP A 128 4.69 5.87 18.14
CA ASP A 128 3.63 6.73 18.67
C ASP A 128 2.62 7.07 17.55
N TRP A 129 1.40 7.40 17.97
CA TRP A 129 0.37 7.89 17.05
C TRP A 129 0.77 9.25 16.49
N SER A 130 0.45 9.47 15.21
CA SER A 130 0.45 10.80 14.64
C SER A 130 -0.57 11.70 15.33
N ASP A 131 -0.42 13.00 15.13
CA ASP A 131 -1.51 13.94 15.39
C ASP A 131 -2.75 13.56 14.56
N TRP A 132 -3.91 13.98 15.05
CA TRP A 132 -5.17 13.82 14.34
C TRP A 132 -5.17 14.68 13.07
N SER A 133 -5.70 14.13 11.98
CA SER A 133 -6.00 14.90 10.78
C SER A 133 -6.93 16.07 11.10
N GLU A 134 -6.73 17.19 10.41
CA GLU A 134 -7.60 18.35 10.56
C GLU A 134 -9.05 17.99 10.17
N CYS A 135 -9.99 18.42 11.01
CA CYS A 135 -11.41 18.33 10.65
C CYS A 135 -11.71 19.36 9.55
N PRO A 136 -12.58 19.03 8.58
CA PRO A 136 -13.02 19.98 7.56
C PRO A 136 -13.63 21.25 8.19
N GLN A 137 -12.88 22.36 8.19
CA GLN A 137 -13.28 23.60 8.88
C GLN A 137 -14.49 24.30 8.24
N ASP A 138 -14.72 24.08 6.94
CA ASP A 138 -15.86 24.66 6.18
C ASP A 138 -17.12 23.78 6.20
N SER A 139 -17.16 22.78 7.09
CA SER A 139 -18.31 21.86 7.16
C SER A 139 -19.44 22.44 7.99
N CYS A 140 -20.59 22.55 7.33
CA CYS A 140 -21.85 23.02 7.88
C CYS A 140 -22.92 21.93 7.69
N ILE A 141 -24.01 22.00 8.46
CA ILE A 141 -25.08 21.01 8.44
C ILE A 141 -26.18 21.48 7.48
N ASN A 142 -26.60 20.61 6.56
CA ASN A 142 -27.82 20.74 5.74
C ASN A 142 -28.71 19.50 5.92
N GLU A 143 -29.92 19.49 5.35
CA GLU A 143 -30.86 18.36 5.49
C GLU A 143 -30.35 17.02 4.88
N GLN A 144 -29.28 17.07 4.08
CA GLN A 144 -28.67 15.92 3.42
C GLN A 144 -27.28 15.56 3.98
N THR A 145 -26.77 16.30 4.98
CA THR A 145 -25.45 16.03 5.53
C THR A 145 -25.49 14.78 6.40
N ASP A 146 -24.83 13.74 5.90
CA ASP A 146 -24.55 12.54 6.65
C ASP A 146 -23.43 12.81 7.66
N LEU A 147 -23.82 13.04 8.92
CA LEU A 147 -22.90 13.31 10.04
C LEU A 147 -21.90 12.18 10.28
N THR A 148 -22.15 10.97 9.77
CA THR A 148 -21.24 9.83 9.90
C THR A 148 -19.99 9.94 9.00
N LYS A 149 -20.00 10.86 8.02
CA LYS A 149 -18.87 11.08 7.09
C LYS A 149 -17.79 12.00 7.64
N PHE A 150 -18.08 12.79 8.67
CA PHE A 150 -17.12 13.72 9.24
C PHE A 150 -16.30 13.04 10.33
N LYS A 151 -15.26 12.33 9.89
CA LYS A 151 -14.30 11.68 10.77
C LYS A 151 -12.92 12.30 10.62
N ARG A 152 -12.19 12.38 11.72
CA ARG A 152 -10.74 12.60 11.74
C ARG A 152 -10.05 11.26 11.94
N GLN A 153 -8.85 11.12 11.38
CA GLN A 153 -8.05 9.91 11.44
C GLN A 153 -6.64 10.21 11.92
N ARG A 154 -6.00 9.23 12.55
CA ARG A 154 -4.57 9.26 12.88
C ARG A 154 -3.95 7.90 12.60
N ASN A 155 -2.65 7.90 12.31
CA ASN A 155 -1.92 6.72 11.87
C ASN A 155 -0.70 6.48 12.77
N ARG A 156 -0.23 5.23 12.80
CA ARG A 156 1.07 4.84 13.36
C ARG A 156 1.68 3.73 12.52
N VAL A 157 2.99 3.53 12.62
CA VAL A 157 3.72 2.55 11.80
C VAL A 157 4.25 1.40 12.63
N ILE A 158 4.39 0.24 11.98
CA ILE A 158 5.03 -0.94 12.56
C ILE A 158 6.53 -0.80 12.36
N LEU A 159 7.27 -0.65 13.47
CA LEU A 159 8.73 -0.56 13.48
C LEU A 159 9.39 -1.95 13.58
N GLY A 160 8.65 -2.96 14.03
CA GLY A 160 9.10 -4.36 14.03
C GLY A 160 8.08 -5.32 14.63
N GLY A 161 8.24 -6.62 14.35
CA GLY A 161 7.38 -7.70 14.84
C GLY A 161 6.31 -8.15 13.84
N GLU A 162 5.54 -9.17 14.22
CA GLU A 162 4.40 -9.70 13.44
C GLU A 162 3.13 -9.69 14.31
N SER A 163 1.96 -9.61 13.67
CA SER A 163 0.64 -9.56 14.36
C SER A 163 0.44 -8.33 15.25
N CYS A 164 0.78 -7.16 14.72
CA CYS A 164 0.59 -5.88 15.40
C CYS A 164 -0.89 -5.46 15.47
N GLY A 165 -1.24 -4.68 16.50
CA GLY A 165 -2.57 -4.07 16.65
C GLY A 165 -2.88 -3.03 15.55
N PRO A 166 -4.00 -2.29 15.66
CA PRO A 166 -4.45 -1.38 14.59
C PRO A 166 -3.43 -0.26 14.33
N ILE A 167 -3.21 0.06 13.05
CA ILE A 167 -2.33 1.13 12.57
C ILE A 167 -3.09 2.42 12.21
N LEU A 168 -4.42 2.34 12.14
CA LEU A 168 -5.34 3.42 11.82
C LEU A 168 -6.39 3.52 12.93
N GLU A 169 -6.68 4.74 13.35
CA GLU A 169 -7.75 5.06 14.30
C GLU A 169 -8.60 6.20 13.75
N GLU A 170 -9.92 6.08 13.89
CA GLU A 170 -10.91 7.03 13.40
C GLU A 170 -11.80 7.54 14.54
N GLU A 171 -12.12 8.84 14.53
CA GLU A 171 -13.03 9.47 15.49
C GLU A 171 -13.94 10.49 14.79
N SER A 172 -15.18 10.65 15.25
CA SER A 172 -16.09 11.68 14.76
C SER A 172 -15.59 13.09 15.07
N CYS A 173 -15.68 14.00 14.10
CA CYS A 173 -15.34 15.40 14.30
C CYS A 173 -16.39 16.11 15.18
N PRO A 174 -15.99 16.97 16.14
CA PRO A 174 -16.89 17.85 16.87
C PRO A 174 -17.27 19.03 15.97
N ILE A 175 -18.25 18.85 15.07
CA ILE A 175 -18.71 19.92 14.18
C ILE A 175 -19.63 20.88 14.96
N PRO A 176 -19.41 22.20 14.91
CA PRO A 176 -20.37 23.18 15.42
C PRO A 176 -21.71 23.05 14.70
N ASN A 177 -22.81 23.26 15.43
CA ASN A 177 -24.18 23.21 14.92
C ASN A 177 -24.49 24.42 14.00
N LYS A 178 -23.74 24.56 12.89
CA LYS A 178 -23.78 25.70 11.97
C LYS A 178 -24.49 25.27 10.69
N ILE A 179 -25.64 25.89 10.43
CA ILE A 179 -26.45 25.64 9.22
C ILE A 179 -25.69 26.18 8.00
N CYS A 180 -25.69 25.41 6.90
CA CYS A 180 -25.05 25.85 5.66
C CYS A 180 -25.77 27.07 5.06
N PRO A 181 -25.04 28.13 4.68
CA PRO A 181 -25.62 29.23 3.92
C PRO A 181 -26.17 28.72 2.59
N THR A 182 -27.30 29.27 2.18
CA THR A 182 -27.91 28.94 0.89
C THR A 182 -27.49 29.95 -0.17
N TYR A 183 -27.14 29.48 -1.36
CA TYR A 183 -26.66 30.32 -2.45
C TYR A 183 -27.60 30.29 -3.63
N ASN A 184 -27.74 31.43 -4.31
CA ASN A 184 -28.57 31.58 -5.49
C ASN A 184 -27.77 32.19 -6.65
N LEU A 185 -27.95 31.62 -7.85
CA LEU A 185 -27.33 32.10 -9.07
C LEU A 185 -28.19 33.18 -9.73
N VAL A 186 -27.63 34.37 -9.88
CA VAL A 186 -28.29 35.51 -10.52
C VAL A 186 -27.73 35.68 -11.93
N PHE A 187 -28.60 35.62 -12.94
CA PHE A 187 -28.24 35.82 -14.35
C PHE A 187 -28.41 37.29 -14.74
N GLY A 188 -27.42 37.82 -15.46
CA GLY A 188 -27.53 39.09 -16.17
C GLY A 188 -28.34 38.97 -17.46
N SER A 189 -28.57 40.12 -18.09
CA SER A 189 -29.22 40.21 -19.40
C SER A 189 -28.30 39.69 -20.50
N TRP A 190 -28.88 39.02 -21.50
CA TRP A 190 -28.16 38.66 -22.71
C TRP A 190 -27.68 39.90 -23.47
N SER A 191 -26.47 39.83 -24.02
CA SER A 191 -25.91 40.80 -24.94
C SER A 191 -26.69 40.84 -26.26
N HIS A 192 -26.41 41.85 -27.08
CA HIS A 192 -26.81 41.82 -28.48
C HIS A 192 -26.16 40.63 -29.21
N CYS A 193 -26.77 40.22 -30.31
CA CYS A 193 -26.28 39.10 -31.11
C CYS A 193 -25.02 39.53 -31.86
N GLU A 194 -23.87 38.94 -31.49
CA GLU A 194 -22.59 39.20 -32.12
C GLU A 194 -22.43 38.29 -33.34
N LEU A 195 -22.19 38.91 -34.49
CA LEU A 195 -21.99 38.25 -35.78
C LEU A 195 -20.51 38.20 -36.15
N ALA A 196 -20.15 37.31 -37.07
CA ALA A 196 -18.79 37.25 -37.61
C ALA A 196 -18.40 38.54 -38.36
N GLU A 197 -17.11 38.83 -38.43
CA GLU A 197 -16.60 40.04 -39.10
C GLU A 197 -17.10 40.13 -40.56
N GLY A 198 -17.67 41.29 -40.91
CA GLY A 198 -18.21 41.56 -42.25
C GLY A 198 -19.62 41.01 -42.51
N VAL A 199 -20.25 40.35 -41.53
CA VAL A 199 -21.62 39.82 -41.64
C VAL A 199 -22.59 40.76 -40.90
N THR A 200 -23.58 41.31 -41.63
CA THR A 200 -24.54 42.27 -41.07
C THR A 200 -25.84 41.64 -40.54
N CYS A 201 -26.06 40.37 -40.83
CA CYS A 201 -27.26 39.63 -40.44
C CYS A 201 -27.03 38.11 -40.54
N GLY A 202 -27.83 37.30 -39.87
CA GLY A 202 -27.70 35.85 -39.83
C GLY A 202 -27.39 35.33 -38.43
N HIS A 203 -26.68 34.19 -38.36
CA HIS A 203 -26.38 33.51 -37.10
C HIS A 203 -25.27 34.20 -36.32
N GLY A 204 -25.46 34.30 -35.01
CA GLY A 204 -24.47 34.85 -34.10
C GLY A 204 -24.50 34.18 -32.73
N LEU A 205 -23.70 34.73 -31.83
CA LEU A 205 -23.67 34.34 -30.43
C LEU A 205 -24.03 35.52 -29.55
N ARG A 206 -24.79 35.27 -28.50
CA ARG A 206 -25.03 36.23 -27.42
C ARG A 206 -24.48 35.67 -26.12
N THR A 207 -23.98 36.55 -25.27
CA THR A 207 -23.35 36.19 -24.01
C THR A 207 -24.10 36.84 -22.84
N ARG A 208 -24.03 36.25 -21.66
CA ARG A 208 -24.54 36.85 -20.41
C ARG A 208 -23.59 36.57 -19.27
N ASP A 209 -23.52 37.49 -18.31
CA ASP A 209 -22.86 37.22 -17.03
C ASP A 209 -23.81 36.48 -16.08
N PHE A 210 -23.24 35.75 -15.14
CA PHE A 210 -23.96 35.24 -13.98
C PHE A 210 -23.09 35.34 -12.74
N ARG A 211 -23.71 35.63 -11.61
CA ARG A 211 -23.05 35.86 -10.32
C ARG A 211 -23.70 35.01 -9.24
N CYS A 212 -22.90 34.54 -8.29
CA CYS A 212 -23.40 33.82 -7.13
C CYS A 212 -23.69 34.80 -6.00
N LYS A 213 -24.85 34.68 -5.37
CA LYS A 213 -25.27 35.53 -4.27
C LYS A 213 -25.65 34.66 -3.08
N ASP A 214 -25.18 35.05 -1.89
CA ASP A 214 -25.64 34.48 -0.64
C ASP A 214 -27.08 34.93 -0.37
N ASN A 215 -27.96 33.97 -0.15
CA ASN A 215 -29.38 34.21 0.08
C ASN A 215 -29.62 34.84 1.46
N ASP A 216 -28.77 34.52 2.45
CA ASP A 216 -28.92 34.98 3.83
C ASP A 216 -28.31 36.38 4.01
N SER A 217 -27.22 36.69 3.30
CA SER A 217 -26.50 37.97 3.49
C SER A 217 -26.61 38.96 2.32
N LEU A 218 -27.34 38.63 1.25
CA LEU A 218 -27.50 39.44 0.04
C LEU A 218 -26.20 39.91 -0.65
N VAL A 219 -25.04 39.39 -0.24
CA VAL A 219 -23.72 39.71 -0.80
C VAL A 219 -23.38 38.77 -1.95
N TYR A 220 -22.71 39.28 -2.97
CA TYR A 220 -22.15 38.45 -4.04
C TYR A 220 -20.91 37.70 -3.53
N VAL A 221 -20.92 36.38 -3.70
CA VAL A 221 -19.86 35.47 -3.26
C VAL A 221 -19.21 34.78 -4.46
N GLU A 222 -18.14 34.01 -4.19
CA GLU A 222 -17.44 33.26 -5.23
C GLU A 222 -18.37 32.24 -5.93
N LEU A 223 -18.21 32.12 -7.25
CA LEU A 223 -19.06 31.29 -8.09
C LEU A 223 -19.05 29.80 -7.72
N LYS A 224 -17.95 29.30 -7.14
CA LYS A 224 -17.79 27.90 -6.70
C LYS A 224 -18.91 27.46 -5.75
N ASN A 225 -19.41 28.37 -4.92
CA ASN A 225 -20.42 28.09 -3.90
C ASN A 225 -21.80 27.77 -4.52
N CYS A 226 -22.14 28.40 -5.66
CA CYS A 226 -23.36 28.07 -6.40
C CYS A 226 -23.21 26.87 -7.33
N LEU A 227 -21.99 26.60 -7.84
CA LEU A 227 -21.75 25.49 -8.75
C LEU A 227 -21.66 24.13 -8.04
N GLN A 228 -21.29 24.09 -6.76
CA GLN A 228 -21.22 22.86 -5.96
C GLN A 228 -22.56 22.11 -5.86
N SER A 229 -23.68 22.81 -5.96
CA SER A 229 -25.03 22.24 -5.87
C SER A 229 -25.72 22.01 -7.23
N LEU A 230 -25.07 22.38 -8.34
CA LEU A 230 -25.65 22.29 -9.68
C LEU A 230 -25.11 21.05 -10.42
N ASN A 231 -26.02 20.18 -10.86
CA ASN A 231 -25.69 19.03 -11.71
C ASN A 231 -25.29 19.43 -13.15
N VAL A 232 -25.63 20.66 -13.56
CA VAL A 232 -25.41 21.17 -14.92
C VAL A 232 -24.80 22.56 -14.83
N THR A 233 -23.74 22.79 -15.62
CA THR A 233 -23.09 24.09 -15.72
C THR A 233 -24.01 25.10 -16.43
N PRO A 234 -24.28 26.25 -15.80
CA PRO A 234 -25.09 27.30 -16.43
C PRO A 234 -24.44 27.81 -17.72
N SER A 235 -25.23 27.97 -18.80
CA SER A 235 -24.72 28.52 -20.05
C SER A 235 -24.54 30.05 -19.95
N SER A 236 -23.32 30.51 -20.22
CA SER A 236 -22.97 31.92 -20.44
C SER A 236 -23.09 32.35 -21.90
N VAL A 237 -23.26 31.39 -22.83
CA VAL A 237 -23.30 31.63 -24.28
C VAL A 237 -24.49 30.93 -24.88
N GLU A 238 -25.18 31.59 -25.79
CA GLU A 238 -26.33 31.07 -26.52
C GLU A 238 -26.27 31.49 -27.99
N ARG A 239 -26.81 30.65 -28.88
CA ARG A 239 -26.97 30.99 -30.29
C ARG A 239 -28.11 31.99 -30.47
N CYS A 240 -27.91 32.95 -31.34
CA CYS A 240 -28.91 33.95 -31.70
C CYS A 240 -28.94 34.18 -33.21
N HIS A 241 -29.93 34.95 -33.67
CA HIS A 241 -30.13 35.26 -35.08
C HIS A 241 -30.54 36.72 -35.27
N VAL A 242 -30.02 37.34 -36.33
CA VAL A 242 -30.34 38.70 -36.77
C VAL A 242 -30.95 38.64 -38.17
N ASP A 243 -32.12 39.24 -38.37
CA ASP A 243 -32.85 39.12 -39.64
C ASP A 243 -32.16 39.86 -40.81
N CYS A 244 -31.99 39.21 -41.99
CA CYS A 244 -31.32 39.81 -43.16
C CYS A 244 -32.23 40.55 -44.14
N GLN A 245 -33.52 40.72 -43.84
CA GLN A 245 -34.49 41.31 -44.78
C GLN A 245 -34.56 40.60 -46.16
N THR A 246 -34.08 39.36 -46.27
CA THR A 246 -34.35 38.48 -47.40
C THR A 246 -35.65 37.73 -47.13
N PRO A 247 -36.51 37.52 -48.15
CA PRO A 247 -37.89 37.10 -47.91
C PRO A 247 -38.01 35.72 -47.24
N CYS A 248 -37.03 34.83 -47.42
CA CYS A 248 -37.02 33.48 -46.85
C CYS A 248 -35.67 33.10 -46.26
N GLN A 249 -35.52 33.34 -44.96
CA GLN A 249 -34.35 32.89 -44.18
C GLN A 249 -34.59 31.49 -43.62
N MET A 250 -33.56 30.64 -43.66
CA MET A 250 -33.62 29.26 -43.20
C MET A 250 -32.42 28.94 -42.30
N THR A 251 -32.59 28.02 -41.35
CA THR A 251 -31.48 27.47 -40.56
C THR A 251 -30.51 26.69 -41.45
N GLU A 252 -29.29 26.50 -40.95
CA GLU A 252 -28.43 25.42 -41.46
C GLU A 252 -29.17 24.07 -41.45
N TRP A 253 -28.77 23.19 -42.37
CA TRP A 253 -29.31 21.83 -42.38
C TRP A 253 -28.87 21.08 -41.12
N SER A 254 -29.79 20.30 -40.56
CA SER A 254 -29.45 19.30 -39.56
C SER A 254 -28.40 18.32 -40.09
N HIS A 255 -27.71 17.64 -39.18
CA HIS A 255 -27.00 16.42 -39.54
C HIS A 255 -27.97 15.41 -40.17
N TRP A 256 -27.46 14.55 -41.03
CA TRP A 256 -28.24 13.46 -41.59
C TRP A 256 -28.68 12.50 -40.49
N SER A 257 -29.92 12.03 -40.54
CA SER A 257 -30.39 10.94 -39.71
C SER A 257 -29.55 9.69 -39.95
N SER A 258 -29.38 8.88 -38.90
CA SER A 258 -28.78 7.55 -39.04
C SER A 258 -29.59 6.70 -40.04
N CYS A 259 -28.90 5.82 -40.74
CA CYS A 259 -29.55 4.90 -41.69
C CYS A 259 -30.38 3.85 -40.93
N PRO A 260 -31.61 3.53 -41.38
CA PRO A 260 -32.47 2.54 -40.72
C PRO A 260 -31.84 1.14 -40.66
N GLN A 261 -30.99 0.83 -41.64
CA GLN A 261 -30.24 -0.41 -41.78
C GLN A 261 -28.86 -0.10 -42.38
N PRO A 262 -27.83 -0.91 -42.08
CA PRO A 262 -26.50 -0.71 -42.65
C PRO A 262 -26.56 -0.79 -44.17
N CYS A 263 -26.16 0.27 -44.85
CA CYS A 263 -26.16 0.36 -46.32
C CYS A 263 -27.55 0.19 -46.97
N SER A 264 -28.66 0.46 -46.27
CA SER A 264 -29.98 0.45 -46.91
C SER A 264 -30.97 1.42 -46.24
N GLY A 265 -31.95 1.85 -47.04
CA GLY A 265 -32.96 2.83 -46.62
C GLY A 265 -32.64 4.26 -47.05
N LEU A 266 -33.46 5.17 -46.53
CA LEU A 266 -33.36 6.61 -46.78
C LEU A 266 -32.92 7.29 -45.49
N ARG A 267 -32.00 8.25 -45.63
CA ARG A 267 -31.66 9.19 -44.56
C ARG A 267 -32.24 10.55 -44.87
N THR A 268 -32.65 11.26 -43.83
CA THR A 268 -33.28 12.58 -43.94
C THR A 268 -32.49 13.63 -43.18
N ARG A 269 -32.54 14.87 -43.64
CA ARG A 269 -32.11 16.05 -42.87
C ARG A 269 -33.15 17.14 -43.01
N THR A 270 -33.28 17.98 -41.98
CA THR A 270 -34.30 19.01 -41.89
C THR A 270 -33.66 20.37 -41.62
N ARG A 271 -34.38 21.45 -41.98
CA ARG A 271 -34.07 22.83 -41.62
C ARG A 271 -35.38 23.60 -41.45
N GLU A 272 -35.33 24.73 -40.77
CA GLU A 272 -36.53 25.51 -40.44
C GLU A 272 -36.44 26.93 -41.00
N LEU A 273 -37.59 27.58 -41.18
CA LEU A 273 -37.66 29.01 -41.52
C LEU A 273 -37.42 29.84 -40.25
N ILE A 274 -36.68 30.93 -40.37
CA ILE A 274 -36.29 31.76 -39.22
C ILE A 274 -37.16 33.02 -39.15
N GLY A 275 -37.68 33.32 -37.95
CA GLY A 275 -38.37 34.58 -37.65
C GLY A 275 -39.58 34.84 -38.54
N ASP A 276 -39.67 36.06 -39.08
CA ASP A 276 -40.76 36.51 -39.95
C ASP A 276 -40.85 35.73 -41.27
N SER A 277 -39.82 34.95 -41.63
CA SER A 277 -39.83 34.07 -42.81
C SER A 277 -40.89 32.97 -42.71
N ILE A 278 -41.34 32.60 -41.50
CA ILE A 278 -42.36 31.56 -41.27
C ILE A 278 -43.72 31.98 -41.85
N SER A 279 -44.08 33.26 -41.72
CA SER A 279 -45.36 33.81 -42.19
C SER A 279 -45.27 34.48 -43.57
N HIS A 280 -44.05 34.65 -44.10
CA HIS A 280 -43.84 35.35 -45.35
C HIS A 280 -44.37 34.56 -46.57
N PRO A 281 -45.23 35.15 -47.41
CA PRO A 281 -45.91 34.43 -48.50
C PRO A 281 -44.97 33.87 -49.56
N ALA A 282 -43.81 34.49 -49.78
CA ALA A 282 -42.79 34.00 -50.70
C ALA A 282 -42.11 32.68 -50.24
N CYS A 283 -42.29 32.28 -48.98
CA CYS A 283 -41.65 31.09 -48.39
C CYS A 283 -42.56 29.87 -48.33
N LYS A 284 -43.81 30.02 -48.76
CA LYS A 284 -44.74 28.91 -48.90
C LYS A 284 -44.22 27.96 -49.99
N GLY A 285 -43.83 26.75 -49.57
CA GLY A 285 -43.35 25.70 -50.48
C GLY A 285 -41.83 25.60 -50.61
N VAL A 286 -41.06 26.34 -49.82
CA VAL A 286 -39.60 26.15 -49.76
C VAL A 286 -39.28 24.76 -49.19
N ARG A 287 -38.28 24.08 -49.75
CA ARG A 287 -37.89 22.73 -49.32
C ARG A 287 -37.16 22.79 -47.97
N LEU A 288 -37.83 22.30 -46.93
CA LEU A 288 -37.36 22.23 -45.54
C LEU A 288 -36.87 20.83 -45.12
N VAL A 289 -37.16 19.81 -45.94
CA VAL A 289 -36.73 18.43 -45.71
C VAL A 289 -36.02 17.94 -46.96
N GLU A 290 -34.87 17.30 -46.76
CA GLU A 290 -34.15 16.62 -47.81
C GLU A 290 -33.94 15.15 -47.46
N THR A 291 -34.22 14.29 -48.44
CA THR A 291 -34.13 12.84 -48.31
C THR A 291 -33.18 12.29 -49.35
N THR A 292 -32.21 11.49 -48.93
CA THR A 292 -31.26 10.82 -49.84
C THR A 292 -31.12 9.35 -49.48
N LYS A 293 -30.71 8.54 -50.45
CA LYS A 293 -30.39 7.12 -50.21
C LYS A 293 -29.16 7.03 -49.31
N CYS A 294 -29.15 6.07 -48.40
CA CYS A 294 -27.98 5.76 -47.60
C CYS A 294 -26.79 5.43 -48.51
N PRO A 295 -25.64 6.09 -48.35
CA PRO A 295 -24.46 5.79 -49.15
C PRO A 295 -23.92 4.40 -48.78
N CYS A 296 -23.82 3.51 -49.76
CA CYS A 296 -23.19 2.20 -49.59
C CYS A 296 -21.79 2.30 -50.19
N SER A 297 -20.80 2.66 -49.36
CA SER A 297 -19.42 2.28 -49.71
C SER A 297 -19.12 1.01 -48.92
N GLU A 298 -18.55 -0.01 -49.55
CA GLU A 298 -17.92 -1.07 -48.75
C GLU A 298 -16.78 -0.43 -47.95
N TYR A 299 -16.76 -0.68 -46.65
CA TYR A 299 -15.75 -0.16 -45.74
C TYR A 299 -14.97 -1.30 -45.11
N PHE A 300 -13.66 -1.14 -45.05
CA PHE A 300 -12.75 -2.11 -44.44
C PHE A 300 -12.01 -1.43 -43.29
N SER A 301 -11.93 -2.10 -42.14
CA SER A 301 -11.10 -1.63 -41.03
C SER A 301 -9.64 -1.97 -41.33
N GLN A 302 -8.79 -0.95 -41.36
CA GLN A 302 -7.36 -1.10 -41.55
C GLN A 302 -6.59 -0.47 -40.38
N PRO A 303 -5.47 -1.06 -39.92
CA PRO A 303 -4.63 -0.47 -38.90
C PRO A 303 -3.99 0.83 -39.39
N THR A 304 -4.18 1.91 -38.63
CA THR A 304 -3.63 3.25 -38.93
C THR A 304 -2.41 3.60 -38.09
N SER A 305 -2.14 2.84 -37.03
CA SER A 305 -0.92 2.96 -36.24
C SER A 305 -0.26 1.60 -36.05
N ASP A 306 1.03 1.66 -35.71
CA ASP A 306 1.73 0.54 -35.11
C ASP A 306 1.14 0.19 -33.73
N TRP A 307 1.45 -1.02 -33.27
CA TRP A 307 1.08 -1.47 -31.93
C TRP A 307 1.87 -0.70 -30.87
N SER A 308 1.17 -0.18 -29.86
CA SER A 308 1.76 0.43 -28.67
C SER A 308 2.74 -0.50 -27.98
N PHE A 309 3.55 0.03 -27.07
CA PHE A 309 4.29 -0.79 -26.13
C PHE A 309 3.32 -1.62 -25.26
N CYS A 310 3.79 -2.75 -24.74
CA CYS A 310 3.00 -3.65 -23.91
C CYS A 310 2.79 -3.01 -22.54
N LEU A 311 1.54 -2.70 -22.21
CA LEU A 311 1.14 -2.16 -20.92
C LEU A 311 0.88 -3.33 -19.97
N THR A 312 1.73 -3.49 -18.96
CA THR A 312 1.57 -4.43 -17.85
C THR A 312 0.94 -3.70 -16.67
N ASN A 313 0.14 -4.40 -15.86
CA ASN A 313 -0.65 -3.76 -14.81
C ASN A 313 0.04 -3.71 -13.43
N GLU A 314 1.35 -3.98 -13.34
CA GLU A 314 2.06 -4.10 -12.07
C GLU A 314 3.44 -3.43 -12.09
N THR A 315 3.86 -3.00 -10.90
CA THR A 315 5.08 -2.23 -10.57
C THR A 315 6.39 -2.98 -10.82
N ASP A 316 6.34 -4.26 -11.19
CA ASP A 316 7.50 -5.05 -11.57
C ASP A 316 7.54 -5.22 -13.10
N GLY A 317 8.65 -4.80 -13.71
CA GLY A 317 8.82 -4.62 -15.16
C GLY A 317 8.75 -5.88 -16.04
N CYS A 318 8.09 -6.97 -15.64
CA CYS A 318 7.84 -8.15 -16.47
C CYS A 318 6.53 -8.88 -16.12
N GLY A 319 5.70 -9.17 -17.13
CA GLY A 319 4.42 -9.89 -16.96
C GLY A 319 3.56 -9.90 -18.23
N ALA A 320 2.37 -10.49 -18.16
CA ALA A 320 1.38 -10.41 -19.24
C ALA A 320 0.84 -8.97 -19.35
N GLY A 321 0.70 -8.47 -20.58
CA GLY A 321 0.28 -7.09 -20.81
C GLY A 321 -0.56 -6.92 -22.08
N THR A 322 -1.14 -5.74 -22.21
CA THR A 322 -2.06 -5.39 -23.30
C THR A 322 -1.40 -4.37 -24.23
N ARG A 323 -1.59 -4.54 -25.54
CA ARG A 323 -1.13 -3.59 -26.57
C ARG A 323 -2.33 -3.05 -27.32
N TYR A 324 -2.26 -1.78 -27.70
CA TYR A 324 -3.31 -1.08 -28.43
C TYR A 324 -2.78 -0.61 -29.78
N ARG A 325 -3.64 -0.54 -30.80
CA ARG A 325 -3.37 0.14 -32.06
C ARG A 325 -4.63 0.83 -32.54
N SER A 326 -4.50 1.92 -33.28
CA SER A 326 -5.65 2.55 -33.91
C SER A 326 -6.06 1.81 -35.19
N LEU A 327 -7.36 1.69 -35.39
CA LEU A 327 -7.97 1.21 -36.63
C LEU A 327 -8.70 2.39 -37.27
N GLY A 328 -8.49 2.60 -38.56
CA GLY A 328 -9.26 3.53 -39.39
C GLY A 328 -10.25 2.77 -40.26
N CYS A 329 -11.40 3.37 -40.52
CA CYS A 329 -12.35 2.86 -41.52
C CYS A 329 -12.01 3.45 -42.88
N TYR A 330 -11.81 2.60 -43.87
CA TYR A 330 -11.46 3.02 -45.23
C TYR A 330 -12.54 2.58 -46.22
N ASN A 331 -12.89 3.43 -47.18
CA ASN A 331 -13.76 3.05 -48.28
C ASN A 331 -13.04 2.20 -49.34
N VAL A 332 -13.77 1.69 -50.34
CA VAL A 332 -13.22 0.95 -51.51
C VAL A 332 -12.14 1.68 -52.31
N ASN A 333 -12.07 3.00 -52.22
CA ASN A 333 -11.02 3.81 -52.85
C ASN A 333 -9.85 4.10 -51.91
N ASN A 334 -9.79 3.44 -50.75
CA ASN A 334 -8.76 3.57 -49.72
C ASN A 334 -8.68 4.98 -49.09
N HIS A 335 -9.81 5.69 -49.01
CA HIS A 335 -9.90 6.97 -48.29
C HIS A 335 -10.44 6.74 -46.87
N LEU A 336 -9.81 7.41 -45.90
CA LEU A 336 -10.24 7.40 -44.50
C LEU A 336 -11.63 8.05 -44.39
N VAL A 337 -12.56 7.35 -43.74
CA VAL A 337 -13.93 7.82 -43.51
C VAL A 337 -14.27 7.76 -42.02
N ASP A 338 -15.12 8.69 -41.59
CA ASP A 338 -15.64 8.74 -40.23
C ASP A 338 -16.82 7.75 -40.09
N PRO A 339 -16.78 6.79 -39.16
CA PRO A 339 -17.84 5.78 -39.00
C PRO A 339 -19.12 6.27 -38.30
N ALA A 340 -19.29 7.58 -38.10
CA ALA A 340 -20.43 8.19 -37.40
C ALA A 340 -21.81 7.95 -38.04
#